data_AF-A0A7Z9KQ34-F1
#
_entry.id   AF-A0A7Z9KQ34-F1
#
_cell.length_a   1.000
_cell.length_b   1.000
_cell.length_c   1.000
_cell.angle_alpha   90.00
_cell.angle_beta   90.00
_cell.angle_gamma   90.00
#
_symmetry.space_group_name_H-M   'P 1'
#
loop_
_entity.id
_entity.type
_entity.pdbx_description
1 polymer ?
#
loop_
_entity_poly.entity_id
_entity_poly.type
_entity_poly.pdbx_seq_one_letter_code
_entity_poly.pdbx_strand_id
1 'polypeptide(L)' 'MRYQQIKDRSESDFKRLTGVRVDVFRQMLQTLFSPTNRGRPAKLSCSDQLLMTLMYWREYQTQYHIGQAYAVS' A
#
# COMPACT_ATOMS: atom_id res chain seq x y z
N MET A 1 0.92 -4.26 -7.87
CA MET A 1 1.71 -3.00 -7.96
C MET A 1 2.53 -2.88 -6.68
N ARG A 2 3.78 -2.42 -6.73
CA ARG A 2 4.61 -2.26 -5.51
C ARG A 2 4.95 -0.81 -5.24
N TYR A 3 5.12 -0.46 -3.97
CA TYR A 3 5.45 0.90 -3.56
C TYR A 3 6.75 1.41 -4.22
N GLN A 4 7.75 0.53 -4.37
CA GLN A 4 9.00 0.84 -5.06
C GLN A 4 8.82 1.28 -6.52
N GLN A 5 7.74 0.87 -7.19
CA GLN A 5 7.46 1.22 -8.59
C GLN A 5 6.74 2.57 -8.74
N ILE A 6 6.11 3.05 -7.66
CA ILE A 6 5.30 4.27 -7.67
C ILE A 6 5.94 5.44 -6.92
N LYS A 7 6.91 5.18 -6.03
CA LYS A 7 7.54 6.22 -5.21
C LYS A 7 8.20 7.34 -6.02
N ASP A 8 8.68 7.03 -7.22
CA ASP A 8 9.41 7.96 -8.09
C ASP A 8 8.50 8.59 -9.18
N ARG A 9 7.18 8.37 -9.10
CA ARG A 9 6.22 8.96 -10.03
C ARG A 9 5.92 10.41 -9.68
N SER A 10 5.41 11.15 -10.67
CA SER A 10 4.89 12.51 -10.44
C SER A 10 3.77 12.48 -9.41
N GLU A 11 3.59 13.58 -8.67
CA GLU A 11 2.55 13.67 -7.63
C GLU A 11 1.14 13.47 -8.22
N SER A 12 0.89 13.98 -9.43
CA SER A 12 -0.36 13.79 -10.17
C SER A 12 -0.61 12.32 -10.50
N ASP A 13 0.41 11.59 -10.96
CA ASP A 13 0.28 10.18 -11.29
C ASP A 13 0.10 9.35 -10.02
N PHE A 14 0.86 9.66 -8.97
CA PHE A 14 0.74 8.99 -7.68
C PHE A 14 -0.68 9.13 -7.12
N LYS A 15 -1.22 10.35 -7.14
CA LYS A 15 -2.60 10.60 -6.71
C LYS A 15 -3.62 9.91 -7.62
N ARG A 16 -3.37 9.89 -8.94
CA ARG A 16 -4.22 9.18 -9.90
C ARG A 16 -4.17 7.67 -9.75
N LEU A 17 -3.13 7.09 -9.15
CA LEU A 17 -3.00 5.65 -8.92
C LEU A 17 -3.52 5.24 -7.55
N THR A 18 -3.13 5.96 -6.51
CA THR A 18 -3.46 5.61 -5.11
C THR A 18 -4.73 6.27 -4.59
N GLY A 19 -5.21 7.33 -5.25
CA GLY A 19 -6.34 8.15 -4.78
C GLY A 19 -5.96 9.19 -3.73
N VAL A 20 -4.72 9.19 -3.25
CA VAL A 20 -4.25 10.01 -2.12
C VAL A 20 -3.00 10.78 -2.55
N ARG A 21 -2.80 11.99 -2.01
CA ARG A 21 -1.57 12.75 -2.23
C ARG A 21 -0.39 12.11 -1.49
N VAL A 22 0.83 12.37 -1.95
CA VAL A 22 2.06 11.77 -1.40
C VAL A 22 2.30 12.19 0.06
N ASP A 23 1.98 13.43 0.42
CA ASP A 23 2.05 13.97 1.78
C ASP A 23 1.15 13.18 2.75
N VAL A 24 -0.11 12.98 2.38
CA VAL A 24 -1.09 12.25 3.18
C VAL A 24 -0.71 10.77 3.28
N PHE A 25 -0.24 10.17 2.20
CA PHE A 25 0.25 8.79 2.23
C PHE A 25 1.41 8.62 3.23
N ARG A 26 2.35 9.56 3.26
CA ARG A 26 3.47 9.54 4.23
C ARG A 26 2.97 9.72 5.66
N GLN A 27 2.02 10.62 5.89
CA GLN A 27 1.39 10.78 7.21
C GLN A 27 0.66 9.51 7.65
N MET A 28 -0.10 8.86 6.76
CA MET A 28 -0.76 7.59 7.04
C MET A 28 0.24 6.51 7.46
N LEU A 29 1.39 6.40 6.77
CA LEU A 29 2.43 5.45 7.14
C LEU A 29 3.00 5.71 8.54
N GLN A 30 3.22 6.98 8.89
CA GLN A 30 3.71 7.35 10.22
C GLN A 30 2.69 7.00 11.32
N THR A 31 1.40 7.19 11.06
CA THR A 31 0.33 6.91 12.03
C THR A 31 0.03 5.42 12.18
N LEU A 32 0.00 4.65 11.06
CA LEU A 32 -0.34 3.22 11.10
C LEU A 32 0.75 2.39 11.78
N PHE A 33 2.01 2.76 11.64
CA PHE A 33 3.12 1.95 12.12
C PHE A 33 3.74 2.51 13.39
N SER A 34 3.02 2.29 14.49
CA SER A 34 3.69 2.05 15.77
C SER A 34 4.26 0.62 15.74
N PRO A 35 5.55 0.40 16.04
CA PRO A 35 6.15 -0.93 16.04
C PRO A 35 5.49 -1.80 17.12
N THR A 36 4.45 -2.53 16.75
CA THR A 36 3.88 -3.59 17.59
C THR A 36 4.71 -4.84 17.40
N ASN A 37 5.59 -5.12 18.37
CA ASN A 37 6.43 -6.33 18.43
C ASN A 37 5.61 -7.63 18.70
N ARG A 38 4.34 -7.70 18.29
CA ARG A 38 3.44 -8.80 18.63
C ARG A 38 3.02 -9.54 17.36
N GLY A 39 3.43 -10.80 17.25
CA GLY A 39 2.96 -11.73 16.22
C GLY A 39 4.00 -12.10 15.17
N ARG A 40 3.54 -12.77 14.11
CA ARG A 40 4.37 -13.17 12.97
C ARG A 40 4.79 -11.92 12.19
N PRO A 41 6.07 -11.78 11.82
CA PRO A 41 6.52 -10.67 10.98
C PRO A 41 5.76 -10.68 9.65
N ALA A 42 5.31 -9.51 9.22
CA ALA A 42 4.59 -9.37 7.97
C ALA A 42 5.51 -9.67 6.77
N LYS A 43 5.01 -10.43 5.80
CA LYS A 43 5.71 -10.68 4.52
C LYS A 43 5.83 -9.42 3.65
N LEU A 44 4.90 -8.49 3.83
CA LEU A 44 4.78 -7.26 3.05
C LEU A 44 5.32 -6.07 3.82
N SER A 45 5.99 -5.15 3.12
CA SER A 45 6.39 -3.88 3.69
C SER A 45 5.16 -3.07 4.12
N CYS A 46 5.33 -2.22 5.13
CA CYS A 46 4.33 -1.28 5.60
C CYS A 46 3.67 -0.47 4.47
N SER A 47 4.51 0.03 3.56
CA SER A 47 4.09 0.81 2.41
C SER A 47 3.28 -0.01 1.41
N ASP A 48 3.67 -1.26 1.15
CA ASP A 48 2.92 -2.14 0.27
C ASP A 48 1.59 -2.57 0.88
N GLN A 49 1.51 -2.77 2.20
CA GLN A 49 0.24 -3.07 2.88
C GLN A 49 -0.75 -1.91 2.74
N LEU A 50 -0.31 -0.69 3.04
CA LEU A 50 -1.16 0.50 2.89
C LEU A 50 -1.58 0.70 1.43
N LEU A 51 -0.64 0.54 0.49
CA LEU A 51 -0.91 0.66 -0.94
C LEU A 51 -1.96 -0.38 -1.40
N MET A 52 -1.82 -1.63 -0.98
CA MET A 52 -2.77 -2.70 -1.28
C MET A 52 -4.18 -2.35 -0.79
N THR A 53 -4.31 -1.83 0.44
CA THR A 53 -5.61 -1.41 1.01
C THR A 53 -6.25 -0.27 0.20
N LEU A 54 -5.46 0.74 -0.17
CA LEU A 54 -5.96 1.86 -0.98
C LEU A 54 -6.42 1.40 -2.38
N MET A 55 -5.65 0.50 -3.01
CA MET A 55 -6.03 -0.08 -4.29
C MET A 55 -7.29 -0.93 -4.19
N TYR A 56 -7.43 -1.71 -3.13
CA TYR A 56 -8.63 -2.50 -2.87
C TYR A 56 -9.86 -1.61 -2.75
N TRP A 57 -9.80 -0.51 -1.99
CA TRP A 57 -10.94 0.42 -1.89
C TRP A 57 -11.31 1.09 -3.20
N ARG A 58 -10.33 1.34 -4.06
CA ARG A 58 -10.55 2.09 -5.30
C ARG A 58 -11.03 1.23 -6.46
N GLU A 59 -10.49 0.02 -6.59
CA GLU A 59 -10.76 -0.88 -7.71
C GLU A 59 -11.64 -2.07 -7.32
N TYR A 60 -11.86 -2.28 -6.02
CA TYR A 60 -12.64 -3.39 -5.47
C TYR A 60 -12.23 -4.77 -6.03
N GLN A 61 -10.93 -4.95 -6.29
CA GLN A 61 -10.40 -6.21 -6.84
C GLN A 61 -10.62 -7.37 -5.88
N THR A 62 -10.81 -8.58 -6.43
CA THR A 62 -10.98 -9.76 -5.59
C THR A 62 -9.71 -10.10 -4.82
N GLN A 63 -9.87 -10.65 -3.61
CA GLN A 63 -8.75 -11.07 -2.77
C GLN A 63 -7.81 -12.07 -3.49
N TYR A 64 -8.36 -12.90 -4.38
CA TYR A 64 -7.57 -13.82 -5.20
C TYR A 64 -6.59 -13.09 -6.14
N HIS A 65 -7.04 -12.05 -6.84
CA HIS A 65 -6.16 -11.25 -7.71
C HIS A 65 -5.11 -10.50 -6.90
N ILE A 66 -5.48 -9.98 -5.73
CA ILE A 66 -4.56 -9.32 -4.82
C ILE A 66 -3.50 -10.31 -4.31
N GLY A 67 -3.91 -11.51 -3.90
CA GLY A 67 -3.01 -12.57 -3.47
C GLY A 67 -1.97 -12.92 -4.53
N GLN A 68 -2.42 -13.08 -5.79
CA GLN A 68 -1.50 -13.30 -6.91
C GLN A 68 -0.56 -12.10 -7.14
N ALA A 69 -1.07 -10.87 -7.13
CA ALA A 69 -0.27 -9.67 -7.39
C ALA A 69 0.80 -9.40 -6.31
N TYR A 70 0.50 -9.77 -5.06
CA TYR A 70 1.40 -9.55 -3.93
C TYR A 70 2.12 -10.81 -3.44
N ALA A 71 1.92 -11.97 -4.08
CA ALA A 71 2.45 -13.27 -3.70
C ALA A 71 2.13 -13.63 -2.23
N VAL A 72 0.88 -13.37 -1.82
CA VAL A 72 0.35 -13.66 -0.49
C VAL A 72 -0.71 -14.74 -0.61
N SER A 73 -0.66 -15.70 0.31
CA SER A 73 -1.53 -16.87 0.42
C SER A 73 -2.16 -16.92 1.80
#